data_AF-A0A2E5LED8-F1
#
_entry.id   AF-A0A2E5LED8-F1
#
_cell.length_a   1.000
_cell.length_b   1.000
_cell.length_c   1.000
_cell.angle_alpha   90.00
_cell.angle_beta   90.00
_cell.angle_gamma   90.00
#
_symmetry.space_group_name_H-M   'P 1'
#
loop_
_entity.id
_entity.type
_entity.pdbx_description
1 polymer ?
#
loop_
_entity_poly.entity_id
_entity_poly.type
_entity_poly.pdbx_seq_one_letter_code
_entity_poly.pdbx_strand_id
1 'polypeptide(L)' 'MISINNIKWFSTALVLSGILLTNLNIYPINIFLHGAGVLGWTYAGFATKDKPILTNFGLQIPLFIIGYFKLFF' A
#
# COMPACT_ATOMS: atom_id res chain seq x y z
N MET A 1 6.28 9.69 -19.69
CA MET A 1 5.66 10.21 -18.45
C MET A 1 4.72 9.14 -17.90
N ILE A 2 4.91 8.63 -16.68
CA ILE A 2 4.01 7.61 -16.13
C ILE A 2 2.69 8.30 -15.78
N SER A 3 1.56 7.78 -16.29
CA SER A 3 0.23 8.31 -15.96
C SER A 3 -0.16 7.95 -14.53
N ILE A 4 -0.87 8.85 -13.85
CA ILE A 4 -1.48 8.58 -12.54
C ILE A 4 -2.35 7.32 -12.59
N ASN A 5 -3.03 7.06 -13.71
CA ASN A 5 -3.83 5.85 -13.87
C ASN A 5 -2.97 4.57 -13.78
N ASN A 6 -1.77 4.59 -14.37
CA ASN A 6 -0.85 3.45 -14.31
C ASN A 6 -0.35 3.23 -12.88
N ILE A 7 -0.09 4.31 -12.13
CA ILE A 7 0.28 4.22 -10.72
C ILE A 7 -0.85 3.59 -9.91
N LYS A 8 -2.10 4.01 -10.13
CA LYS A 8 -3.27 3.43 -9.45
C LYS A 8 -3.39 1.93 -9.72
N TRP A 9 -3.32 1.50 -10.98
CA TRP A 9 -3.43 0.08 -11.33
C TRP A 9 -2.28 -0.77 -10.79
N PHE A 10 -1.05 -0.29 -10.88
CA PHE A 10 0.10 -0.98 -10.30
C PHE A 10 -0.01 -1.10 -8.77
N SER A 11 -0.43 -0.02 -8.11
CA SER A 11 -0.66 0.02 -6.66
C SER A 11 -1.77 -0.95 -6.25
N THR A 12 -2.86 -1.04 -7.02
CA THR A 12 -3.93 -2.03 -6.80
C THR A 12 -3.40 -3.45 -6.87
N ALA A 13 -2.60 -3.79 -7.89
CA ALA A 13 -2.04 -5.13 -8.02
C ALA A 13 -1.18 -5.51 -6.80
N LEU A 14 -0.37 -4.57 -6.31
CA LEU A 14 0.45 -4.76 -5.10
C LEU A 14 -0.39 -4.93 -3.83
N VAL A 15 -1.39 -4.07 -3.62
CA VAL A 15 -2.31 -4.17 -2.47
C VAL A 15 -3.04 -5.51 -2.47
N LEU A 16 -3.64 -5.89 -3.61
CA LEU A 16 -4.38 -7.16 -3.72
C LEU A 16 -3.47 -8.38 -3.54
N SER A 17 -2.22 -8.31 -4.02
CA SER A 17 -1.23 -9.36 -3.77
C SER A 17 -0.90 -9.47 -2.27
N GLY A 18 -0.72 -8.35 -1.58
CA GLY A 18 -0.51 -8.33 -0.13
C GLY A 18 -1.71 -8.88 0.67
N ILE A 19 -2.93 -8.56 0.24
CA ILE A 19 -4.16 -9.11 0.83
C ILE A 19 -4.25 -10.63 0.58
N LEU A 20 -3.95 -11.10 -0.62
CA LEU A 20 -3.92 -12.52 -0.95
C LEU A 20 -2.93 -13.28 -0.06
N LEU A 21 -1.70 -12.78 0.06
CA LEU A 21 -0.67 -13.42 0.89
C LEU A 21 -1.06 -13.46 2.37
N THR A 22 -1.73 -12.42 2.88
CA THR A 22 -2.29 -12.41 4.23
C THR A 22 -3.32 -13.54 4.42
N ASN A 23 -4.23 -13.73 3.46
CA ASN A 23 -5.25 -14.79 3.52
C ASN A 23 -4.65 -16.20 3.37
N LEU A 24 -3.51 -16.33 2.71
CA LEU A 24 -2.75 -17.58 2.61
C LEU A 24 -1.79 -17.81 3.79
N ASN A 25 -1.78 -16.92 4.79
CA ASN A 25 -0.85 -16.93 5.92
C ASN A 25 0.64 -16.90 5.53
N ILE A 26 0.98 -16.22 4.42
CA ILE A 26 2.35 -16.09 3.93
C ILE A 26 2.95 -14.75 4.40
N TYR A 27 3.84 -14.83 5.38
CA TYR A 27 4.56 -13.70 5.98
C TYR A 27 6.08 -13.88 5.81
N PRO A 28 6.88 -12.79 5.75
CA PRO A 28 6.49 -11.39 5.87
C PRO A 28 6.21 -10.70 4.52
N ILE A 29 6.32 -11.41 3.39
CA ILE A 29 6.25 -10.79 2.05
C ILE A 29 4.95 -10.03 1.78
N ASN A 30 3.85 -10.41 2.44
CA ASN A 30 2.58 -9.68 2.39
C ASN A 30 2.72 -8.20 2.78
N ILE A 31 3.50 -7.88 3.83
CA ILE A 31 3.64 -6.52 4.35
C ILE A 31 4.44 -5.64 3.38
N PHE A 32 5.41 -6.23 2.68
CA PHE A 32 6.21 -5.56 1.65
C PHE A 32 5.38 -5.21 0.42
N LEU A 33 4.62 -6.18 -0.11
CA LEU A 33 3.77 -5.92 -1.28
C LEU A 33 2.63 -4.94 -0.94
N HIS A 34 1.92 -5.16 0.16
CA HIS A 34 0.83 -4.28 0.56
C HIS A 34 1.36 -2.86 0.84
N GLY A 35 2.43 -2.74 1.64
CA GLY A 35 3.03 -1.45 1.98
C GLY A 35 3.50 -0.67 0.74
N ALA A 36 4.12 -1.35 -0.24
CA ALA A 36 4.50 -0.71 -1.50
C ALA A 36 3.29 -0.18 -2.29
N GLY A 37 2.20 -0.95 -2.34
CA GLY A 37 0.95 -0.51 -2.95
C GLY A 37 0.30 0.68 -2.23
N VAL A 38 0.38 0.72 -0.90
CA VAL A 38 -0.11 1.84 -0.08
C VAL A 38 0.63 3.14 -0.40
N LEU A 39 1.96 3.09 -0.58
CA LEU A 39 2.74 4.27 -0.95
C LEU A 39 2.30 4.82 -2.32
N GLY A 40 2.08 3.94 -3.30
CA GLY A 40 1.62 4.34 -4.62
C GLY A 40 0.21 4.94 -4.62
N TRP A 41 -0.73 4.36 -3.85
CA TRP A 41 -2.06 4.92 -3.70
C TRP A 41 -2.09 6.24 -2.92
N THR A 42 -1.23 6.38 -1.90
CA THR A 42 -1.08 7.65 -1.16
C THR A 42 -0.58 8.75 -2.09
N TYR A 43 0.43 8.47 -2.91
CA TYR A 43 0.91 9.40 -3.93
C TYR A 43 -0.19 9.75 -4.94
N ALA A 44 -0.94 8.76 -5.44
CA ALA A 44 -2.02 9.00 -6.38
C ALA A 44 -3.13 9.87 -5.78
N GLY A 45 -3.52 9.63 -4.52
CA GLY A 45 -4.50 10.45 -3.80
C GLY A 45 -4.02 11.88 -3.58
N PHE A 46 -2.74 12.06 -3.23
CA PHE A 46 -2.13 13.38 -3.11
C PHE A 46 -2.12 14.12 -4.46
N ALA A 47 -1.67 13.46 -5.53
CA ALA A 47 -1.58 14.03 -6.88
C ALA A 47 -2.95 14.42 -7.45
N THR A 48 -4.01 13.67 -7.14
CA THR A 48 -5.39 13.98 -7.57
C THR A 48 -6.18 14.82 -6.57
N LYS A 49 -5.57 15.23 -5.44
CA LYS A 49 -6.25 15.95 -4.33
C LYS A 49 -7.49 15.20 -3.80
N ASP A 50 -7.47 13.88 -3.85
CA ASP A 50 -8.56 13.02 -3.40
C ASP A 50 -8.39 12.72 -1.91
N LYS A 51 -9.15 13.45 -1.08
CA LYS A 51 -9.07 13.34 0.38
C LYS A 51 -9.47 11.94 0.88
N PRO A 52 -10.57 11.32 0.43
CA PRO A 52 -10.90 9.95 0.81
C PRO A 52 -9.77 8.94 0.55
N ILE A 53 -9.16 8.97 -0.64
CA ILE A 53 -8.04 8.07 -0.97
C ILE A 53 -6.84 8.34 -0.06
N LEU A 54 -6.50 9.62 0.15
CA LEU A 54 -5.38 10.01 0.98
C LEU A 54 -5.59 9.62 2.45
N THR A 55 -6.81 9.73 2.97
CA THR A 55 -7.15 9.27 4.32
C THR A 55 -7.02 7.75 4.43
N ASN A 56 -7.57 6.99 3.48
CA ASN A 56 -7.53 5.53 3.52
C ASN A 56 -6.09 4.99 3.50
N PHE A 57 -5.31 5.37 2.48
CA PHE A 57 -3.97 4.81 2.30
C PHE A 57 -2.91 5.55 3.12
N GLY A 58 -3.05 6.86 3.35
CA GLY A 58 -2.12 7.61 4.19
C GLY A 58 -2.14 7.13 5.65
N LEU A 59 -3.30 6.78 6.20
CA LEU A 59 -3.39 6.21 7.56
C LEU A 59 -2.87 4.77 7.65
N GLN A 60 -2.81 4.03 6.55
CA GLN A 60 -2.22 2.70 6.54
C GLN A 60 -0.69 2.75 6.68
N ILE A 61 -0.02 3.84 6.28
CA ILE A 61 1.43 3.99 6.43
C ILE A 61 1.90 3.79 7.89
N PRO A 62 1.39 4.52 8.90
CA PRO A 62 1.79 4.30 10.30
C PRO A 62 1.43 2.89 10.80
N LEU A 63 0.35 2.28 10.34
CA LEU A 63 0.03 0.88 10.68
C LEU A 63 1.09 -0.09 10.13
N PHE A 64 1.52 0.11 8.89
CA PHE A 64 2.59 -0.67 8.28
C PHE A 64 3.94 -0.44 8.97
N ILE A 65 4.25 0.79 9.41
CA ILE A 65 5.46 1.09 10.19
C ILE A 65 5.50 0.25 11.47
N ILE A 66 4.39 0.12 12.20
CA ILE A 66 4.31 -0.74 13.39
C ILE A 66 4.59 -2.20 13.03
N GLY A 67 4.05 -2.68 11.91
CA GLY A 67 4.29 -4.04 11.43
C GLY A 67 5.75 -4.29 11.03
N TYR A 68 6.40 -3.34 10.35
CA TYR A 68 7.83 -3.41 10.04
C TYR A 68 8.69 -3.37 11.30
N PHE A 69 8.35 -2.52 12.27
CA PHE A 69 9.07 -2.46 13.53
C PHE A 69 9.07 -3.82 14.22
N LYS A 70 7.90 -4.48 14.35
CA LYS A 70 7.77 -5.84 14.89
C LYS A 70 8.51 -6.92 14.10
N LEU A 71 8.75 -6.70 12.81
CA LEU A 71 9.45 -7.66 11.96
C LEU A 71 10.96 -7.62 12.17
N PHE A 72 11.51 -6.43 12.45
CA PHE A 72 12.96 -6.20 12.50
C PHE A 72 13.54 -6.00 13.90
N PHE A 73 12.71 -5.68 14.91
CA PHE A 73 13.10 -5.43 16.30
C PHE A 73 12.25 -6.26 17.26
#